data_AF-A0A4V1M9F6-F1
#
_entry.id   AF-A0A4V1M9F6-F1
#
_cell.length_a   1.000
_cell.length_b   1.000
_cell.length_c   1.000
_cell.angle_alpha   90.00
_cell.angle_beta   90.00
_cell.angle_gamma   90.00
#
_symmetry.space_group_name_H-M   'P 1'
#
loop_
_entity.id
_entity.type
_entity.pdbx_description
1 polymer ?
#
loop_
_entity_poly.entity_id
_entity_poly.type
_entity_poly.pdbx_seq_one_letter_code
_entity_poly.pdbx_strand_id
1 'polypeptide(L)'
;MQHCICGSCRYVNELDYDFCSNCGHPLHNRSGQLTLYAVRQRQRKDLLLKCETNIQVARNTLYILAAISITGIGFAFSELDEGVFLALLSIVSSSLFFFLGKWSKRRPFTALLMSIIVILTYALIAILGKVQDTFTTVTGVYGLFITILVLFLLLRGLAFAFKADLVKEEMEIM
;
A
#
# COMPACT_ATOMS: atom_id res chain seq x y z
N MET A 1 34.03 21.85 -25.20
CA MET A 1 33.14 20.70 -24.96
C MET A 1 32.03 20.78 -25.98
N GLN A 2 31.77 19.70 -26.71
CA GLN A 2 30.68 19.66 -27.69
C GLN A 2 29.44 19.04 -27.02
N HIS A 3 28.25 19.58 -27.34
CA HIS A 3 26.99 19.18 -26.73
C HIS A 3 25.99 18.70 -27.80
N CYS A 4 25.10 17.79 -27.44
CA CYS A 4 23.96 17.39 -28.27
C CYS A 4 22.63 17.59 -27.56
N ILE A 5 21.56 17.79 -28.34
CA ILE A 5 20.21 18.00 -27.82
C ILE A 5 19.41 16.71 -27.96
N CYS A 6 18.79 16.26 -26.87
CA CYS A 6 17.92 15.08 -26.92
C CYS A 6 16.68 15.33 -27.78
N GLY A 7 16.39 14.44 -28.73
CA GLY A 7 15.19 14.55 -29.58
C GLY A 7 13.85 14.36 -28.86
N SER A 8 13.85 13.77 -27.65
CA SER A 8 12.64 13.50 -26.87
C SER A 8 12.33 14.61 -25.86
N CYS A 9 13.26 14.93 -24.96
CA CYS A 9 13.04 15.92 -23.89
C CYS A 9 13.73 17.27 -24.12
N ARG A 10 14.47 17.44 -25.23
CA ARG A 10 15.24 18.65 -25.56
C ARG A 10 16.33 19.05 -24.55
N TYR A 11 16.72 18.14 -23.66
CA TYR A 11 17.82 18.35 -22.72
C TYR A 11 19.18 18.38 -23.44
N VAL A 12 20.10 19.22 -22.94
CA VAL A 12 21.46 19.38 -23.48
C VAL A 12 22.40 18.39 -22.79
N ASN A 13 22.95 17.46 -23.54
CA ASN A 13 23.83 16.39 -23.05
C ASN A 13 25.26 16.61 -23.58
N GLU A 14 26.23 16.00 -22.92
CA GLU A 14 27.59 15.86 -23.44
C GLU A 14 27.62 14.84 -24.59
N LEU A 15 28.47 15.05 -25.60
CA LEU A 15 28.53 14.18 -26.78
C LEU A 15 28.98 12.74 -26.48
N ASP A 16 29.69 12.50 -25.39
CA ASP A 16 30.19 11.16 -25.04
C ASP A 16 29.09 10.25 -24.46
N TYR A 17 27.89 10.79 -24.18
CA TYR A 17 26.80 9.98 -23.65
C TYR A 17 26.03 9.24 -24.76
N ASP A 18 25.82 7.94 -24.54
CA ASP A 18 24.95 7.10 -25.39
C ASP A 18 23.45 7.36 -25.13
N PHE A 19 23.09 7.75 -23.91
CA PHE A 19 21.72 7.99 -23.46
C PHE A 19 21.59 9.37 -22.83
N CYS A 20 20.42 9.98 -22.94
CA CYS A 20 20.13 11.25 -22.31
C CYS A 20 20.18 11.12 -20.78
N SER A 21 20.91 12.01 -20.11
CA SER A 21 21.02 12.02 -18.65
C SER A 21 19.74 12.48 -17.95
N ASN A 22 18.85 13.18 -18.66
CA ASN A 22 17.52 13.51 -18.19
C ASN A 22 16.56 12.34 -18.44
N CYS A 23 16.14 12.12 -19.69
CA CYS A 23 15.04 11.18 -19.99
C CYS A 23 15.45 9.73 -20.27
N GLY A 24 16.75 9.41 -20.34
CA GLY A 24 17.23 8.08 -20.70
C GLY A 24 17.00 7.67 -22.16
N HIS A 25 16.46 8.54 -23.01
CA HIS A 25 16.29 8.29 -24.45
C HIS A 25 17.66 8.18 -25.14
N PRO A 26 17.88 7.26 -26.10
CA PRO A 26 19.14 7.16 -26.84
C PRO A 26 19.45 8.45 -27.59
N LEU A 27 20.70 8.93 -27.51
CA LEU A 27 21.18 10.13 -28.21
C LEU A 27 21.72 9.80 -29.60
N HIS A 28 22.28 8.59 -29.74
CA HIS A 28 22.83 8.09 -31.00
C HIS A 28 21.95 6.98 -31.55
N ASN A 29 21.81 6.92 -32.87
CA ASN A 29 20.98 5.91 -33.52
C ASN A 29 21.80 4.62 -33.76
N ARG A 30 22.41 4.06 -32.70
CA ARG A 30 23.09 2.76 -32.78
C ARG A 30 22.06 1.63 -32.74
N SER A 31 22.26 0.64 -33.62
CA SER A 31 21.43 -0.57 -33.65
C SER A 31 21.35 -1.22 -32.26
N GLY A 32 20.13 -1.31 -31.71
CA GLY A 32 19.86 -1.95 -30.41
C GLY A 32 19.65 -1.00 -29.22
N GLN A 33 20.01 0.29 -29.29
CA GLN A 33 19.79 1.21 -28.15
C GLN A 33 18.30 1.58 -27.97
N LEU A 34 17.56 1.74 -29.09
CA LEU A 34 16.11 1.91 -29.08
C LEU A 34 15.36 0.72 -28.49
N THR A 35 15.81 -0.51 -28.79
CA THR A 35 15.18 -1.72 -28.23
C THR A 35 15.46 -1.84 -26.74
N LEU A 36 16.70 -1.54 -26.28
CA LEU A 36 17.03 -1.48 -24.86
C LEU A 36 16.19 -0.44 -24.10
N TYR A 37 16.00 0.74 -24.67
CA TYR A 37 15.13 1.77 -24.10
C TYR A 37 13.68 1.28 -23.98
N ALA A 38 13.13 0.68 -25.04
CA ALA A 38 11.77 0.14 -25.03
C ALA A 38 11.59 -0.98 -23.98
N VAL A 39 12.59 -1.86 -23.84
CA VAL A 39 12.58 -2.93 -22.82
C VAL A 39 12.61 -2.35 -21.41
N ARG A 40 13.46 -1.36 -21.13
CA ARG A 40 13.52 -0.69 -19.81
C ARG A 40 12.19 0.00 -19.46
N GLN A 41 11.59 0.70 -20.41
CA GLN A 41 10.29 1.33 -20.24
C GLN A 41 9.20 0.30 -19.94
N ARG A 42 9.20 -0.84 -20.65
CA ARG A 42 8.26 -1.93 -20.38
C ARG A 42 8.45 -2.54 -19.00
N GLN A 43 9.70 -2.81 -18.59
CA GLN A 43 10.01 -3.35 -17.27
C GLN A 43 9.50 -2.44 -16.14
N ARG A 44 9.66 -1.11 -16.26
CA ARG A 44 9.14 -0.16 -15.26
C ARG A 44 7.62 -0.16 -15.18
N LYS A 45 6.94 -0.18 -16.34
CA LYS A 45 5.47 -0.31 -16.38
C LYS A 45 5.01 -1.62 -15.74
N ASP A 46 5.67 -2.73 -16.04
CA ASP A 46 5.37 -4.04 -15.45
C ASP A 46 5.61 -4.04 -13.93
N LEU A 47 6.66 -3.36 -13.45
CA LEU A 47 6.91 -3.16 -12.01
C LEU A 47 5.82 -2.35 -11.34
N LEU A 48 5.36 -1.25 -11.96
CA LEU A 48 4.27 -0.43 -11.43
C LEU A 48 2.95 -1.22 -11.36
N LEU A 49 2.64 -2.01 -12.39
CA LEU A 49 1.48 -2.90 -12.39
C LEU A 49 1.57 -3.94 -11.26
N LYS A 50 2.73 -4.56 -11.06
CA LYS A 50 2.97 -5.49 -9.94
C LYS A 50 2.83 -4.80 -8.57
N CYS A 51 3.25 -3.55 -8.44
CA CYS A 51 3.07 -2.82 -7.19
C CYS A 51 1.59 -2.52 -6.94
N GLU A 52 0.85 -2.06 -7.96
CA GLU A 52 -0.58 -1.77 -7.85
C GLU A 52 -1.39 -3.01 -7.46
N THR A 53 -1.08 -4.19 -7.99
CA THR A 53 -1.80 -5.42 -7.57
C THR A 53 -1.58 -5.76 -6.10
N ASN A 54 -0.36 -5.59 -5.57
CA ASN A 54 -0.11 -5.81 -4.13
C ASN A 54 -0.78 -4.74 -3.25
N ILE A 55 -0.81 -3.47 -3.71
CA ILE A 55 -1.56 -2.39 -3.04
C ILE A 55 -3.06 -2.71 -3.02
N GLN A 56 -3.60 -3.26 -4.11
CA GLN A 56 -5.00 -3.67 -4.20
C GLN A 56 -5.34 -4.79 -3.22
N VAL A 57 -4.45 -5.76 -3.02
CA VAL A 57 -4.64 -6.80 -1.99
C VAL A 57 -4.75 -6.17 -0.61
N ALA A 58 -3.84 -5.26 -0.25
CA ALA A 58 -3.89 -4.54 1.03
C ALA A 58 -5.10 -3.60 1.15
N ARG A 59 -5.59 -3.06 0.05
CA ARG A 59 -6.83 -2.27 0.02
C ARG A 59 -8.06 -3.16 0.26
N ASN A 60 -8.08 -4.35 -0.34
CA ASN A 60 -9.15 -5.31 -0.16
C ASN A 60 -9.19 -5.84 1.29
N THR A 61 -8.05 -6.02 1.95
CA THR A 61 -8.05 -6.38 3.38
C THR A 61 -8.70 -5.31 4.24
N LEU A 62 -8.52 -4.01 3.94
CA LEU A 62 -9.24 -2.94 4.64
C LEU A 62 -10.76 -3.02 4.46
N TYR A 63 -11.23 -3.35 3.26
CA TYR A 63 -12.67 -3.53 3.04
C TYR A 63 -13.21 -4.79 3.72
N ILE A 64 -12.43 -5.87 3.77
CA ILE A 64 -12.77 -7.08 4.52
C ILE A 64 -12.87 -6.76 6.02
N LEU A 65 -11.91 -6.01 6.57
CA LEU A 65 -11.96 -5.55 7.96
C LEU A 65 -13.20 -4.69 8.23
N ALA A 66 -13.51 -3.75 7.34
CA ALA A 66 -14.71 -2.93 7.48
C ALA A 66 -16.00 -3.78 7.48
N ALA A 67 -16.07 -4.81 6.65
CA ALA A 67 -17.21 -5.74 6.60
C ALA A 67 -17.30 -6.61 7.87
N ILE A 68 -16.18 -7.12 8.38
CA ILE A 68 -16.15 -7.87 9.65
C ILE A 68 -16.59 -6.97 10.81
N SER A 69 -16.13 -5.72 10.85
CA SER A 69 -16.58 -4.75 11.86
C SER A 69 -18.10 -4.53 11.81
N ILE A 70 -18.73 -4.56 10.63
CA ILE A 70 -20.20 -4.47 10.50
C ILE A 70 -20.88 -5.69 11.12
N THR A 71 -20.34 -6.90 10.95
CA THR A 71 -20.94 -8.09 11.56
C THR A 71 -20.96 -8.04 13.08
N GLY A 72 -20.02 -7.30 13.69
CA GLY A 72 -20.01 -7.02 15.13
C GLY A 72 -21.24 -6.26 15.61
N ILE A 73 -21.86 -5.43 14.76
CA ILE A 73 -23.10 -4.71 15.06
C ILE A 73 -24.25 -5.69 15.29
N GLY A 74 -24.36 -6.73 14.45
CA GLY A 74 -25.42 -7.74 14.54
C GLY A 74 -25.36 -8.56 15.83
N PHE A 75 -24.14 -8.88 16.29
CA PHE A 75 -23.94 -9.53 17.58
C PHE A 75 -24.23 -8.59 18.76
N ALA A 76 -23.87 -7.32 18.65
CA ALA A 76 -24.07 -6.34 19.72
C ALA A 76 -25.55 -6.12 20.05
N PHE A 77 -26.47 -6.23 19.09
CA PHE A 77 -27.91 -6.13 19.36
C PHE A 77 -28.50 -7.35 20.10
N SER A 78 -27.75 -8.46 20.22
CA SER A 78 -28.20 -9.66 20.93
C SER A 78 -27.94 -9.61 22.44
N GLU A 79 -27.05 -8.75 22.92
CA GLU A 79 -26.71 -8.61 24.35
C GLU A 79 -27.22 -7.25 24.87
N LEU A 80 -28.25 -7.29 25.73
CA LEU A 80 -29.10 -6.14 26.07
C LEU A 80 -28.44 -5.07 26.96
N ASP A 81 -27.36 -5.38 27.70
CA ASP A 81 -26.79 -4.45 28.70
C ASP A 81 -25.54 -3.68 28.21
N GLU A 82 -24.64 -4.30 27.41
CA GLU A 82 -23.43 -3.63 26.87
C GLU A 82 -23.47 -3.41 25.34
N GLY A 83 -24.54 -3.86 24.69
CA GLY A 83 -24.67 -3.88 23.23
C GLY A 83 -24.55 -2.51 22.56
N VAL A 84 -25.02 -1.43 23.20
CA VAL A 84 -25.00 -0.08 22.61
C VAL A 84 -23.57 0.46 22.44
N PHE A 85 -22.71 0.27 23.44
CA PHE A 85 -21.31 0.73 23.36
C PHE A 85 -20.52 -0.06 22.32
N LEU A 86 -20.72 -1.39 22.28
CA LEU A 86 -20.06 -2.28 21.33
C LEU A 86 -20.55 -2.05 19.88
N ALA A 87 -21.84 -1.75 19.70
CA ALA A 87 -22.41 -1.33 18.42
C ALA A 87 -21.83 0.01 17.94
N LEU A 88 -21.66 1.00 18.83
CA LEU A 88 -21.08 2.29 18.46
C LEU A 88 -19.61 2.14 18.04
N LEU A 89 -18.82 1.35 18.76
CA LEU A 89 -17.42 1.10 18.45
C LEU A 89 -17.23 0.33 17.12
N SER A 90 -18.12 -0.62 16.83
CA SER A 90 -18.13 -1.36 15.56
C SER A 90 -18.53 -0.48 14.36
N ILE A 91 -19.47 0.45 14.53
CA ILE A 91 -19.84 1.44 13.50
C ILE A 91 -18.66 2.39 13.21
N VAL A 92 -18.02 2.90 14.26
CA VAL A 92 -16.87 3.83 14.12
C VAL A 92 -15.70 3.12 13.45
N SER A 93 -15.34 1.92 13.89
CA SER A 93 -14.23 1.15 13.31
C SER A 93 -14.50 0.75 11.85
N SER A 94 -15.72 0.30 11.53
CA SER A 94 -16.10 -0.02 10.16
C SER A 94 -16.00 1.19 9.23
N SER A 95 -16.56 2.32 9.67
CA SER A 95 -16.52 3.58 8.91
C SER A 95 -15.07 3.99 8.66
N LEU A 96 -14.22 3.92 9.69
CA LEU A 96 -12.81 4.27 9.61
C LEU A 96 -12.06 3.38 8.60
N PHE A 97 -12.21 2.06 8.66
CA PHE A 97 -11.56 1.16 7.70
C PHE A 97 -12.08 1.34 6.27
N PHE A 98 -13.38 1.61 6.10
CA PHE A 98 -13.96 1.91 4.80
C PHE A 98 -13.41 3.22 4.21
N PHE A 99 -13.32 4.27 5.02
CA PHE A 99 -12.72 5.55 4.62
C PHE A 99 -11.24 5.40 4.26
N LEU A 100 -10.46 4.67 5.06
CA LEU A 100 -9.05 4.37 4.75
C LEU A 100 -8.92 3.56 3.45
N GLY A 101 -9.77 2.54 3.27
CA GLY A 101 -9.83 1.76 2.03
C GLY A 101 -10.11 2.63 0.81
N LYS A 102 -11.07 3.55 0.89
CA LYS A 102 -11.37 4.51 -0.18
C LYS A 102 -10.23 5.50 -0.41
N TRP A 103 -9.64 6.03 0.67
CA TRP A 103 -8.57 7.01 0.60
C TRP A 103 -7.27 6.43 0.01
N SER A 104 -7.02 5.14 0.23
CA SER A 104 -5.88 4.41 -0.35
C SER A 104 -5.85 4.40 -1.88
N LYS A 105 -6.94 4.77 -2.57
CA LYS A 105 -6.95 4.96 -4.04
C LYS A 105 -6.14 6.19 -4.48
N ARG A 106 -6.11 7.25 -3.66
CA ARG A 106 -5.41 8.50 -3.96
C ARG A 106 -4.01 8.53 -3.35
N ARG A 107 -3.88 8.08 -2.10
CA ARG A 107 -2.63 8.09 -1.34
C ARG A 107 -2.46 6.74 -0.62
N PRO A 108 -1.97 5.69 -1.32
CA PRO A 108 -1.91 4.34 -0.77
C PRO A 108 -0.97 4.25 0.43
N PHE A 109 0.20 4.89 0.35
CA PHE A 109 1.20 4.86 1.42
C PHE A 109 0.64 5.39 2.76
N THR A 110 0.10 6.61 2.76
CA THR A 110 -0.43 7.22 3.99
C THR A 110 -1.63 6.47 4.55
N ALA A 111 -2.55 6.01 3.70
CA ALA A 111 -3.73 5.27 4.15
C ALA A 111 -3.36 3.92 4.79
N LEU A 112 -2.43 3.18 4.18
CA LEU A 112 -1.96 1.90 4.72
C LEU A 112 -1.20 2.11 6.03
N LEU A 113 -0.34 3.13 6.12
CA LEU A 113 0.37 3.46 7.36
C LEU A 113 -0.60 3.76 8.51
N MET A 114 -1.62 4.59 8.27
CA MET A 114 -2.64 4.90 9.27
C MET A 114 -3.42 3.66 9.69
N SER A 115 -3.76 2.78 8.75
CA SER A 115 -4.46 1.53 9.09
C SER A 115 -3.64 0.60 9.98
N ILE A 116 -2.32 0.51 9.76
CA ILE A 116 -1.41 -0.27 10.59
C ILE A 116 -1.36 0.30 12.01
N ILE A 117 -1.25 1.63 12.14
CA ILE A 117 -1.27 2.30 13.45
C ILE A 117 -2.56 1.97 14.20
N VAL A 118 -3.71 2.09 13.55
CA VAL A 118 -5.01 1.78 14.15
C VAL A 118 -5.09 0.33 14.61
N ILE A 119 -4.69 -0.62 13.76
CA ILE A 119 -4.70 -2.05 14.11
C ILE A 119 -3.75 -2.34 15.27
N LEU A 120 -2.56 -1.73 15.30
CA LEU A 120 -1.62 -1.86 16.40
C LEU A 120 -2.22 -1.31 17.70
N THR A 121 -2.89 -0.16 17.67
CA THR A 121 -3.55 0.39 18.87
C THR A 121 -4.64 -0.53 19.40
N TYR A 122 -5.49 -1.10 18.53
CA TYR A 122 -6.49 -2.09 18.93
C TYR A 122 -5.86 -3.35 19.50
N ALA A 123 -4.80 -3.88 18.86
CA ALA A 123 -4.09 -5.06 19.34
C ALA A 123 -3.49 -4.83 20.73
N LEU A 124 -2.87 -3.68 20.96
CA LEU A 124 -2.29 -3.31 22.26
C LEU A 124 -3.37 -3.23 23.36
N ILE A 125 -4.50 -2.56 23.09
CA ILE A 125 -5.61 -2.45 24.04
C ILE A 125 -6.16 -3.84 24.38
N ALA A 126 -6.35 -4.70 23.37
CA ALA A 126 -6.86 -6.06 23.56
C ALA A 126 -5.93 -6.91 24.43
N ILE A 127 -4.62 -6.86 24.15
CA ILE A 127 -3.61 -7.61 24.92
C ILE A 127 -3.56 -7.10 26.37
N LEU A 128 -3.51 -5.78 26.58
CA LEU A 128 -3.39 -5.20 27.93
C LEU A 128 -4.65 -5.41 28.78
N GLY A 129 -5.84 -5.36 28.17
CA GLY A 129 -7.11 -5.49 28.88
C GLY A 129 -7.36 -6.88 29.46
N LYS A 130 -6.87 -7.93 28.80
CA LYS A 130 -7.08 -9.34 29.22
C LYS A 130 -5.87 -10.22 28.87
N VAL A 131 -4.70 -9.89 29.44
CA VAL A 131 -3.44 -10.60 29.16
C VAL A 131 -3.57 -12.11 29.41
N GLN A 132 -4.19 -12.51 30.52
CA GLN A 132 -4.32 -13.93 30.88
C GLN A 132 -5.24 -14.70 29.93
N ASP A 133 -6.38 -14.14 29.53
CA ASP A 133 -7.32 -14.82 28.63
C ASP A 133 -6.79 -14.87 27.19
N THR A 134 -6.06 -13.85 26.74
CA THR A 134 -5.58 -13.75 25.36
C THR A 134 -4.64 -14.89 24.97
N PHE A 135 -3.83 -15.37 25.91
CA PHE A 135 -2.87 -16.47 25.67
C PHE A 135 -3.41 -17.85 26.04
N THR A 136 -4.46 -17.93 26.87
CA THR A 136 -4.98 -19.21 27.37
C THR A 136 -6.23 -19.68 26.63
N THR A 137 -6.99 -18.75 26.03
CA THR A 137 -8.21 -19.08 25.31
C THR A 137 -7.96 -19.31 23.83
N VAL A 138 -8.66 -20.29 23.27
CA VAL A 138 -8.61 -20.62 21.83
C VAL A 138 -9.01 -19.42 20.98
N THR A 139 -10.02 -18.65 21.40
CA THR A 139 -10.49 -17.43 20.73
C THR A 139 -9.43 -16.32 20.73
N GLY A 140 -8.71 -16.13 21.84
CA GLY A 140 -7.62 -15.16 21.93
C GLY A 140 -6.47 -15.45 20.98
N VAL A 141 -6.04 -16.72 20.90
CA VAL A 141 -4.94 -17.14 20.01
C VAL A 141 -5.31 -16.97 18.54
N TYR A 142 -6.53 -17.35 18.13
CA TYR A 142 -6.99 -17.12 16.76
C TYR A 142 -7.06 -15.63 16.41
N GLY A 143 -7.55 -14.79 17.33
CA GLY A 143 -7.59 -13.33 17.13
C GLY A 143 -6.20 -12.72 16.93
N LEU A 144 -5.22 -13.17 17.71
CA LEU A 144 -3.83 -12.73 17.57
C LEU A 144 -3.22 -13.18 16.23
N PHE A 145 -3.46 -14.42 15.82
CA PHE A 145 -2.99 -14.93 14.52
C PHE A 145 -3.57 -14.15 13.34
N ILE A 146 -4.89 -13.88 13.36
CA ILE A 146 -5.56 -13.05 12.33
C ILE A 146 -4.94 -11.65 12.29
N THR A 147 -4.69 -11.05 13.45
CA THR A 147 -4.10 -9.71 13.54
C THR A 147 -2.69 -9.68 12.93
N ILE A 148 -1.85 -10.68 13.22
CA ILE A 148 -0.53 -10.83 12.60
C ILE A 148 -0.63 -10.99 11.08
N LEU A 149 -1.54 -11.83 10.61
CA LEU A 149 -1.76 -12.06 9.19
C LEU A 149 -2.19 -10.78 8.46
N VAL A 150 -3.13 -10.03 9.05
CA VAL A 150 -3.58 -8.74 8.53
C VAL A 150 -2.44 -7.74 8.50
N LEU A 151 -1.67 -7.62 9.58
CA LEU A 151 -0.50 -6.73 9.64
C LEU A 151 0.53 -7.10 8.57
N PHE A 152 0.80 -8.39 8.36
CA PHE A 152 1.71 -8.85 7.32
C PHE A 152 1.23 -8.43 5.92
N LEU A 153 -0.07 -8.60 5.61
CA LEU A 153 -0.65 -8.19 4.34
C LEU A 153 -0.56 -6.67 4.13
N LEU A 154 -0.84 -5.88 5.17
CA LEU A 154 -0.76 -4.41 5.12
C LEU A 154 0.69 -3.91 5.01
N LEU A 155 1.63 -4.49 5.75
CA LEU A 155 3.06 -4.16 5.67
C LEU A 155 3.62 -4.47 4.28
N ARG A 156 3.25 -5.62 3.72
CA ARG A 156 3.59 -5.97 2.34
C ARG A 156 3.03 -4.91 1.38
N GLY A 157 1.75 -4.56 1.49
CA GLY A 157 1.14 -3.51 0.68
C GLY A 157 1.84 -2.16 0.81
N LEU A 158 2.23 -1.78 2.04
CA LEU A 158 2.93 -0.53 2.34
C LEU A 158 4.32 -0.49 1.66
N ALA A 159 5.08 -1.58 1.72
CA ALA A 159 6.39 -1.68 1.07
C ALA A 159 6.28 -1.52 -0.46
N PHE A 160 5.24 -2.11 -1.08
CA PHE A 160 4.97 -1.94 -2.51
C PHE A 160 4.47 -0.53 -2.85
N ALA A 161 3.70 0.11 -1.96
CA ALA A 161 3.29 1.51 -2.13
C ALA A 161 4.51 2.44 -2.14
N PHE A 162 5.43 2.27 -1.19
CA PHE A 162 6.68 3.03 -1.15
C PHE A 162 7.53 2.81 -2.41
N LYS A 163 7.68 1.56 -2.86
CA LYS A 163 8.38 1.26 -4.13
C LYS A 163 7.70 1.88 -5.35
N ALA A 164 6.37 1.89 -5.40
CA ALA A 164 5.64 2.49 -6.51
C ALA A 164 5.83 4.01 -6.57
N ASP A 165 5.83 4.67 -5.41
CA ASP A 165 6.06 6.12 -5.34
C ASP A 165 7.50 6.46 -5.76
N LEU A 166 8.50 5.70 -5.33
CA LEU A 166 9.90 5.88 -5.76
C LEU A 166 10.06 5.71 -7.29
N VAL A 167 9.46 4.67 -7.88
CA VAL A 167 9.53 4.44 -9.33
C VAL A 167 8.77 5.51 -10.11
N LYS A 168 7.68 6.06 -9.56
CA LYS A 168 6.96 7.19 -10.18
C LYS A 168 7.82 8.45 -10.17
N GLU A 169 8.45 8.78 -9.03
CA GLU A 169 9.38 9.90 -8.94
C GLU A 169 10.54 9.74 -9.94
N GLU A 170 11.13 8.54 -10.05
CA GLU A 170 12.16 8.24 -11.06
C GLU A 170 11.68 8.41 -12.51
N MET A 171 10.39 8.20 -12.79
CA MET A 171 9.84 8.42 -14.14
C MET A 171 9.45 9.88 -14.40
N GLU A 172 9.09 10.65 -13.37
CA GLU A 172 8.76 12.08 -13.51
C GLU A 172 10.01 12.94 -13.67
N ILE A 173 11.14 12.51 -13.10
CA ILE A 173 12.45 13.19 -13.25
C ILE A 173 13.06 12.93 -14.66
N MET A 174 12.59 11.91 -15.40
CA MET A 174 13.11 11.54 -16.73
C MET A 174 12.37 12.22 -17.88
#